data_AF-A0A4R5B7W0-F1
#
_entry.id   AF-A0A4R5B7W0-F1
#
_cell.length_a   1.000
_cell.length_b   1.000
_cell.length_c   1.000
_cell.angle_alpha   90.00
_cell.angle_beta   90.00
_cell.angle_gamma   90.00
#
_symmetry.space_group_name_H-M   'P 1'
#
loop_
_entity.id
_entity.type
_entity.pdbx_description
1 polymer ?
#
loop_
_entity_poly.entity_id
_entity_poly.type
_entity_poly.pdbx_seq_one_letter_code
_entity_poly.pdbx_strand_id
1 'polypeptide(L)'
;MGNVDGTQIYVGEGLGAAGGWLNGRAAEIEGQLQTLKTKLAPLEAAWTQSQAATYYQDMQLQWNIAAEGLFGPDGVLGQIAHAMNVNWGNYADAEWANIRSWQH
;
A
#
# COMPACT_ATOMS: atom_id res chain seq x y z
N MET A 1 9.70 -23.89 32.20
CA MET A 1 10.14 -22.94 31.16
C MET A 1 9.90 -23.64 29.84
N GLY A 2 8.92 -23.18 29.07
CA GLY A 2 8.50 -23.86 27.84
C GLY A 2 9.58 -23.72 26.76
N ASN A 3 9.94 -24.85 26.15
CA ASN A 3 10.86 -24.91 25.02
C ASN A 3 10.33 -24.07 23.86
N VAL A 4 10.96 -22.91 23.65
CA VAL A 4 10.76 -22.07 22.46
C VAL A 4 11.49 -22.67 21.24
N ASP A 5 12.33 -23.67 21.49
CA ASP A 5 13.18 -24.34 20.50
C ASP A 5 12.39 -25.11 19.44
N GLY A 6 11.11 -25.43 19.65
CA GLY A 6 10.29 -26.24 18.73
C GLY A 6 9.18 -25.49 17.99
N THR A 7 9.00 -24.19 18.27
CA THR A 7 7.95 -23.41 17.61
C THR A 7 8.42 -23.01 16.22
N GLN A 8 7.91 -23.69 15.19
CA GLN A 8 7.93 -23.17 13.84
C GLN A 8 7.36 -21.75 13.92
N ILE A 9 8.17 -20.74 13.57
CA ILE A 9 7.65 -19.40 13.36
C ILE A 9 6.83 -19.51 12.07
N TYR A 10 5.61 -20.03 12.18
CA TYR A 10 4.70 -20.16 11.07
C TYR A 10 4.29 -18.76 10.67
N VAL A 11 5.04 -18.19 9.75
CA VAL A 11 4.64 -17.02 9.00
C VAL A 11 3.75 -17.57 7.91
N GLY A 12 2.44 -17.45 8.11
CA GLY A 12 1.49 -17.94 7.12
C GLY A 12 1.80 -17.36 5.75
N GLU A 13 1.71 -18.19 4.72
CA GLU A 13 1.91 -17.85 3.29
C GLU A 13 1.25 -16.52 2.87
N GLY A 14 0.20 -16.12 3.59
CA GLY A 14 -0.47 -14.83 3.44
C GLY A 14 0.44 -13.60 3.56
N LEU A 15 1.55 -13.64 4.30
CA LEU A 15 2.46 -12.49 4.43
C LEU A 15 3.29 -12.24 3.16
N GLY A 16 3.70 -13.28 2.44
CA GLY A 16 4.37 -13.15 1.14
C GLY A 16 3.41 -12.65 0.04
N ALA A 17 2.14 -13.05 0.09
CA ALA A 17 1.11 -12.59 -0.85
C ALA A 17 0.54 -11.19 -0.51
N ALA A 18 0.64 -10.76 0.76
CA ALA A 18 0.00 -9.54 1.23
C ALA A 18 0.59 -8.27 0.62
N GLY A 19 1.90 -8.22 0.35
CA GLY A 19 2.51 -7.08 -0.34
C GLY A 19 1.93 -6.89 -1.74
N GLY A 20 1.80 -7.98 -2.51
CA GLY A 20 1.17 -7.97 -3.83
C GLY A 20 -0.32 -7.62 -3.77
N TRP A 21 -1.05 -8.19 -2.82
CA TRP A 21 -2.47 -7.89 -2.61
C TRP A 21 -2.72 -6.42 -2.26
N LEU A 22 -1.90 -5.85 -1.36
CA LEU A 22 -2.02 -4.47 -0.91
C LEU A 22 -1.70 -3.48 -2.03
N ASN A 23 -0.65 -3.74 -2.81
CA ASN A 23 -0.35 -2.96 -4.01
C ASN A 23 -1.46 -3.05 -5.07
N GLY A 24 -2.02 -4.25 -5.28
CA GLY A 24 -3.15 -4.44 -6.20
C GLY A 24 -4.39 -3.65 -5.76
N ARG A 25 -4.73 -3.67 -4.47
CA ARG A 25 -5.84 -2.91 -3.91
C ARG A 25 -5.60 -1.40 -3.99
N ALA A 26 -4.37 -0.95 -3.74
CA ALA A 26 -3.96 0.44 -3.89
C ALA A 26 -4.16 0.94 -5.33
N ALA A 27 -3.69 0.17 -6.33
CA ALA A 27 -3.87 0.51 -7.74
C ALA A 27 -5.35 0.55 -8.16
N GLU A 28 -6.18 -0.36 -7.65
CA GLU A 28 -7.62 -0.34 -7.91
C GLU A 28 -8.28 0.94 -7.39
N ILE A 29 -7.95 1.33 -6.15
CA ILE A 29 -8.49 2.56 -5.53
C ILE A 29 -8.00 3.79 -6.29
N GLU A 30 -6.72 3.85 -6.66
CA GLU A 30 -6.17 4.93 -7.48
C GLU A 30 -6.94 5.09 -8.81
N GLY A 31 -7.22 3.98 -9.50
CA GLY A 31 -8.02 3.98 -10.72
C GLY A 31 -9.46 4.47 -10.52
N GLN A 32 -10.09 4.11 -9.40
CA GLN A 32 -11.43 4.60 -9.04
C GLN A 32 -11.43 6.11 -8.75
N LEU A 33 -10.43 6.61 -8.02
CA LEU A 33 -10.26 8.04 -7.76
C LEU A 33 -10.03 8.82 -9.06
N GLN A 34 -9.25 8.26 -9.98
CA GLN A 34 -8.99 8.91 -11.25
C GLN A 34 -10.22 8.90 -12.18
N THR A 35 -11.02 7.85 -12.13
CA THR A 35 -12.33 7.82 -12.79
C THR A 35 -13.26 8.90 -12.24
N LEU A 36 -13.28 9.10 -10.92
CA LEU A 36 -14.10 10.14 -10.28
C LEU A 36 -13.63 11.54 -10.70
N LYS A 37 -12.33 11.81 -10.75
CA LYS A 37 -11.77 13.08 -11.24
C LYS A 37 -12.20 13.39 -12.67
N THR A 38 -12.14 12.39 -13.57
CA THR A 38 -12.61 12.56 -14.96
C THR A 38 -14.10 12.92 -15.03
N LYS A 39 -14.93 12.34 -14.16
CA LYS A 39 -16.36 12.66 -14.08
C LYS A 39 -16.63 14.06 -13.53
N LEU A 40 -15.76 14.57 -12.66
CA LEU A 40 -15.88 15.91 -12.07
C LEU A 40 -15.35 17.03 -12.98
N ALA A 41 -14.43 16.73 -13.90
CA ALA A 41 -13.80 17.74 -14.77
C ALA A 41 -14.80 18.62 -15.57
N PRO A 42 -15.93 18.11 -16.12
CA PRO A 42 -16.93 18.97 -16.77
C PRO A 42 -17.64 19.93 -15.79
N LEU A 43 -17.81 19.53 -14.53
CA LEU A 43 -18.44 20.37 -13.50
C LEU A 43 -17.49 21.49 -13.07
N GLU A 44 -16.19 21.17 -12.94
CA GLU A 44 -15.14 22.18 -12.69
C GLU A 44 -15.14 23.23 -13.79
N ALA A 45 -15.18 22.82 -15.06
CA ALA A 45 -15.25 23.74 -16.20
C ALA A 45 -16.45 24.68 -16.12
N ALA A 46 -17.61 24.21 -15.63
CA ALA A 46 -18.80 25.04 -15.43
C ALA A 46 -18.66 26.03 -14.24
N TRP A 47 -17.86 25.67 -13.22
CA TRP A 47 -17.67 26.51 -12.03
C TRP A 47 -16.62 27.61 -12.19
N THR A 48 -15.73 27.51 -13.20
CA THR A 48 -14.64 28.47 -13.49
C THR A 48 -15.04 29.95 -13.57
N GLN A 49 -16.32 30.26 -13.76
CA GLN A 49 -16.84 31.64 -13.81
C GLN A 49 -17.25 32.21 -12.44
N SER A 50 -16.92 31.55 -11.32
CA SER A 50 -17.36 31.93 -9.99
C SER A 50 -16.27 31.81 -8.93
N GLN A 51 -16.46 32.46 -7.78
CA GLN A 51 -15.57 32.33 -6.61
C GLN A 51 -15.53 30.91 -6.02
N ALA A 52 -16.52 30.07 -6.34
CA ALA A 52 -16.52 28.64 -5.99
C ALA A 52 -15.43 27.85 -6.76
N ALA A 53 -14.93 28.37 -7.89
CA ALA A 53 -13.85 27.74 -8.65
C ALA A 53 -12.56 27.65 -7.83
N THR A 54 -12.16 28.73 -7.16
CA THR A 54 -10.93 28.77 -6.36
C THR A 54 -11.01 27.80 -5.19
N TYR A 55 -12.14 27.79 -4.47
CA TYR A 55 -12.35 26.85 -3.36
C TYR A 55 -12.29 25.39 -3.82
N TYR A 56 -12.92 25.09 -4.97
CA TYR A 56 -12.86 23.75 -5.54
C TYR A 56 -11.44 23.37 -5.97
N GLN A 57 -10.69 24.27 -6.59
CA GLN A 57 -9.29 24.03 -6.98
C GLN A 57 -8.40 23.75 -5.77
N ASP A 58 -8.60 24.46 -4.65
CA ASP A 58 -7.88 24.20 -3.40
C ASP A 58 -8.21 22.81 -2.84
N MET A 59 -9.48 22.42 -2.86
CA MET A 59 -9.91 21.07 -2.45
C MET A 59 -9.34 19.98 -3.37
N GLN A 60 -9.30 20.24 -4.67
CA GLN A 60 -8.73 19.33 -5.67
C GLN A 60 -7.21 19.18 -5.49
N LEU A 61 -6.50 20.25 -5.14
CA LEU A 61 -5.09 20.19 -4.78
C LEU A 61 -4.87 19.36 -3.51
N GLN A 62 -5.67 19.58 -2.47
CA GLN A 62 -5.60 18.79 -1.23
C GLN A 62 -5.86 17.30 -1.48
N TRP A 63 -6.83 16.97 -2.34
CA TRP A 63 -7.04 15.60 -2.79
C TRP A 63 -5.78 15.06 -3.44
N ASN A 64 -5.20 15.76 -4.42
CA ASN A 64 -4.00 15.29 -5.13
C ASN A 64 -2.85 14.99 -4.17
N ILE A 65 -2.60 15.87 -3.20
CA ILE A 65 -1.57 15.68 -2.17
C ILE A 65 -1.86 14.43 -1.32
N ALA A 66 -3.10 14.25 -0.87
CA ALA A 66 -3.48 13.09 -0.08
C ALA A 66 -3.38 11.78 -0.87
N ALA A 67 -3.77 11.80 -2.15
CA ALA A 67 -3.65 10.64 -3.04
C ALA A 67 -2.17 10.29 -3.29
N GLU A 68 -1.32 11.28 -3.57
CA GLU A 68 0.13 11.07 -3.73
C GLU A 68 0.75 10.49 -2.45
N GLY A 69 0.38 11.02 -1.27
CA GLY A 69 0.89 10.51 0.01
C GLY A 69 0.44 9.07 0.32
N LEU A 70 -0.68 8.63 -0.22
CA LEU A 70 -1.20 7.27 -0.03
C LEU A 70 -0.65 6.28 -1.07
N PHE A 71 -0.68 6.68 -2.34
CA PHE A 71 -0.53 5.80 -3.51
C PHE A 71 0.71 6.11 -4.37
N GLY A 72 1.35 7.26 -4.18
CA GLY A 72 2.51 7.67 -4.96
C GLY A 72 3.72 6.75 -4.77
N PRO A 73 4.83 6.99 -5.49
CA PRO A 73 6.03 6.15 -5.45
C PRO A 73 6.59 5.96 -4.04
N ASP A 74 6.49 7.00 -3.21
CA ASP A 74 6.90 7.01 -1.79
C ASP A 74 5.69 6.96 -0.84
N GLY A 75 4.50 6.61 -1.34
CA GLY A 75 3.26 6.57 -0.59
C GLY A 75 3.28 5.51 0.51
N VAL A 76 2.55 5.77 1.59
CA VAL A 76 2.56 4.91 2.79
C VAL A 76 2.15 3.47 2.49
N LEU A 77 1.25 3.24 1.53
CA LEU A 77 0.83 1.89 1.16
C LEU A 77 1.96 1.10 0.47
N GLY A 78 2.74 1.76 -0.39
CA GLY A 78 3.92 1.16 -1.00
C GLY A 78 4.98 0.81 0.06
N GLN A 79 5.19 1.70 1.04
CA GLN A 79 6.10 1.44 2.17
C GLN A 79 5.66 0.26 3.03
N ILE A 80 4.35 0.14 3.32
CA ILE A 80 3.78 -1.01 4.04
C ILE A 80 3.99 -2.29 3.23
N ALA A 81 3.67 -2.30 1.93
CA ALA A 81 3.88 -3.46 1.07
C ALA A 81 5.36 -3.88 1.02
N HIS A 82 6.29 -2.92 0.96
CA HIS A 82 7.73 -3.19 1.03
C HIS A 82 8.12 -3.81 2.37
N ALA A 83 7.67 -3.26 3.49
CA ALA A 83 7.95 -3.80 4.81
C ALA A 83 7.42 -5.23 4.98
N MET A 84 6.24 -5.53 4.43
CA MET A 84 5.70 -6.90 4.42
C MET A 84 6.57 -7.87 3.62
N ASN A 85 7.07 -7.46 2.45
CA ASN A 85 7.99 -8.27 1.63
C ASN A 85 9.34 -8.50 2.32
N VAL A 86 9.93 -7.47 2.93
CA VAL A 86 11.21 -7.59 3.66
C VAL A 86 11.06 -8.51 4.86
N ASN A 87 10.01 -8.35 5.65
CA ASN A 87 9.74 -9.21 6.80
C ASN A 87 9.58 -10.67 6.34
N TRP A 88 8.83 -10.93 5.27
CA TRP A 88 8.72 -12.26 4.69
C TRP A 88 10.09 -12.85 4.30
N GLY A 89 10.93 -12.10 3.59
CA GLY A 89 12.27 -12.55 3.20
C GLY A 89 13.15 -12.92 4.40
N ASN A 90 13.18 -12.07 5.43
CA ASN A 90 13.92 -12.33 6.67
C ASN A 90 13.45 -13.60 7.37
N TYR A 91 12.13 -13.86 7.39
CA TYR A 91 11.57 -15.07 7.98
C TYR A 91 11.90 -16.32 7.17
N ALA A 92 11.78 -16.26 5.84
CA ALA A 92 12.16 -17.36 4.97
C ALA A 92 13.64 -17.72 5.18
N ASP A 93 14.55 -16.76 5.12
CA ASP A 93 15.98 -16.98 5.30
C ASP A 93 16.33 -17.57 6.67
N ALA A 94 15.66 -17.10 7.74
CA ALA A 94 15.81 -17.65 9.09
C ALA A 94 15.33 -19.10 9.18
N GLU A 95 14.23 -19.47 8.53
CA GLU A 95 13.74 -20.85 8.50
C GLU A 95 14.69 -21.77 7.71
N TRP A 96 15.22 -21.32 6.57
CA TRP A 96 16.24 -22.06 5.81
C TRP A 96 17.54 -22.27 6.62
N ALA A 97 17.97 -21.28 7.40
CA ALA A 97 19.13 -21.40 8.29
C ALA A 97 18.87 -22.35 9.46
N ASN A 98 17.67 -22.32 10.05
CA ASN A 98 17.27 -23.25 11.10
C ASN A 98 17.20 -24.69 10.57
N ILE A 99 16.57 -24.94 9.41
CA ILE A 99 16.52 -26.28 8.81
C ILE A 99 17.93 -26.85 8.58
N ARG A 100 18.89 -26.03 8.14
CA ARG A 100 20.29 -26.48 7.94
C ARG A 100 21.02 -26.78 9.25
N SER A 101 20.79 -26.00 10.30
CA SER A 101 21.46 -26.21 11.60
C SER A 101 20.91 -27.43 12.35
N TRP A 102 19.68 -27.85 12.05
CA TRP A 102 19.03 -29.01 12.66
C TRP A 102 19.31 -30.33 11.91
N GLN A 103 19.95 -30.27 10.75
CA GLN A 103 20.42 -31.43 9.99
C GLN A 103 21.85 -31.86 10.37
N HIS A 104 22.44 -31.26 11.40
CA HIS A 104 23.76 -31.60 11.94
C HIS A 104 23.69 -32.17 13.36
#